data_AF-B6WRQ3-F1
#
_entry.id   AF-B6WRQ3-F1
#
_cell.length_a   1.000
_cell.length_b   1.000
_cell.length_c   1.000
_cell.angle_alpha   90.00
_cell.angle_beta   90.00
_cell.angle_gamma   90.00
#
_symmetry.space_group_name_H-M   'P 1'
#
loop_
_entity.id
_entity.type
_entity.pdbx_description
1 polymer ?
#
loop_
_entity_poly.entity_id
_entity_poly.type
_entity_poly.pdbx_seq_one_letter_code
_entity_poly.pdbx_strand_id
1 'polypeptide(L)'
;MATTGYPHGIYTSEQATSILPARTVDSAVVFAVGTAAVHTLAEDKARPVNVPQLFYSYDEAVQAMGWDADHFGDYSLQELIYSHFAIYRGAPVVCVNVFDPEKHKSEVADESLTFGTSALDKNTARLAHGGVSSVELKDELGETTYEAGTDYSVDAVSGLLTRLADGSIPEGGTVKAGYVYADVSKVTPEDVIGGIDPASGQGTGLELIDEVYPRFRLVPSIVLAPQFCEDPAVAVVMAAKCDGINGLFKAVCLVDIPSSGDNAVIKYSDVPGYKEQNNLTDGLMVVCWPKVKLGDNVYGLATHLAGVMAATDGDHDGIPYASPSNKRLDITSSGYVGADGQWNELWLDLTRANYLNGQGIYTVSNLDGGMKTWGGRMACYPSNTDPKDAWDSVRRFFNWHQAQFILTYFAKVDEPLTRRLVQTFLKSEQIKLDGYAAREIILGGSMTFNESENPVTDLIDGIMRFRLRITPPVPARDIEAIYEFDPDALNALFG
;
A
#
# COMPACT_ATOMS: atom_id res chain seq x y z
N MET A 1 0.45 44.81 23.37
CA MET A 1 1.35 45.24 24.45
C MET A 1 0.68 46.37 25.22
N ALA A 2 0.59 46.26 26.55
CA ALA A 2 0.28 47.40 27.41
C ALA A 2 1.58 48.20 27.62
N THR A 3 1.63 49.44 27.15
CA THR A 3 2.75 50.35 27.39
C THR A 3 2.36 51.36 28.45
N THR A 4 2.83 51.15 29.68
CA THR A 4 2.84 52.16 30.74
C THR A 4 4.05 53.08 30.52
N GLY A 5 3.88 54.14 29.73
CA GLY A 5 4.88 55.20 29.52
C GLY A 5 4.57 56.07 28.30
N TYR A 6 4.91 57.37 28.37
CA TYR A 6 4.66 58.37 27.31
C TYR A 6 5.47 58.05 26.03
N PRO A 7 4.82 57.71 24.90
CA PRO A 7 5.53 57.41 23.66
C PRO A 7 5.85 58.70 22.86
N HIS A 8 7.09 58.82 22.36
CA HIS A 8 7.57 59.88 21.46
C HIS A 8 8.40 59.28 20.31
N GLY A 9 7.79 59.12 19.13
CA GLY A 9 8.42 58.53 17.93
C GLY A 9 7.40 57.87 17.00
N ILE A 10 7.87 57.31 15.87
CA ILE A 10 7.08 56.43 15.00
C ILE A 10 7.31 54.99 15.48
N TYR A 11 6.21 54.29 15.76
CA TYR A 11 6.26 52.91 16.21
C TYR A 11 5.54 52.02 15.20
N THR A 12 6.17 50.91 14.86
CA THR A 12 5.58 49.86 14.04
C THR A 12 5.27 48.68 14.94
N SER A 13 4.13 48.04 14.71
CA SER A 13 3.82 46.74 15.31
C SER A 13 3.35 45.82 14.20
N GLU A 14 3.85 44.60 14.22
CA GLU A 14 3.39 43.57 13.30
C GLU A 14 2.13 42.93 13.88
N GLN A 15 1.06 42.90 13.07
CA GLN A 15 -0.13 42.12 13.38
C GLN A 15 -0.01 40.78 12.66
N ALA A 16 -0.24 39.69 13.40
CA ALA A 16 -0.28 38.36 12.80
C ALA A 16 -1.41 38.28 11.76
N THR A 17 -1.12 37.67 10.62
CA THR A 17 -2.10 37.43 9.55
C THR A 17 -3.28 36.61 10.06
N SER A 18 -4.51 37.08 9.82
CA SER A 18 -5.73 36.42 10.31
C SER A 18 -6.23 35.28 9.42
N ILE A 19 -5.55 35.02 8.30
CA ILE A 19 -5.87 33.95 7.35
C ILE A 19 -4.75 32.91 7.46
N LEU A 20 -5.11 31.64 7.57
CA LEU A 20 -4.14 30.56 7.61
C LEU A 20 -3.89 30.02 6.19
N PRO A 21 -2.63 29.89 5.76
CA PRO A 21 -2.33 29.15 4.54
C PRO A 21 -2.66 27.68 4.76
N ALA A 22 -3.32 27.06 3.77
CA ALA A 22 -3.57 25.62 3.80
C ALA A 22 -2.24 24.85 3.81
N ARG A 23 -2.14 23.82 4.66
CA ARG A 23 -1.01 22.88 4.59
C ARG A 23 -1.22 21.90 3.43
N THR A 24 -0.14 21.58 2.73
CA THR A 24 -0.11 20.49 1.74
C THR A 24 -0.06 19.15 2.45
N VAL A 25 -0.73 18.14 1.88
CA VAL A 25 -0.76 16.76 2.37
C VAL A 25 -0.63 15.87 1.15
N ASP A 26 0.28 14.90 1.21
CA ASP A 26 0.47 13.92 0.15
C ASP A 26 -0.78 13.03 0.03
N SER A 27 -1.24 12.77 -1.19
CA SER A 27 -2.49 12.03 -1.43
C SER A 27 -2.33 10.51 -1.52
N ALA A 28 -1.10 10.04 -1.76
CA ALA A 28 -0.80 8.63 -2.05
C ALA A 28 0.39 8.09 -1.23
N VAL A 29 0.44 8.41 0.07
CA VAL A 29 1.42 7.80 0.99
C VAL A 29 0.98 6.36 1.25
N VAL A 30 1.75 5.40 0.73
CA VAL A 30 1.49 3.97 0.93
C VAL A 30 2.12 3.52 2.25
N PHE A 31 1.34 2.92 3.13
CA PHE A 31 1.81 2.15 4.27
C PHE A 31 1.63 0.67 3.97
N ALA A 32 2.72 -0.09 3.99
CA ALA A 32 2.71 -1.49 3.63
C ALA A 32 3.35 -2.40 4.68
N VAL A 33 2.69 -3.52 4.96
CA VAL A 33 3.20 -4.57 5.86
C VAL A 33 3.37 -5.85 5.06
N GLY A 34 4.52 -6.51 5.20
CA GLY A 34 4.77 -7.74 4.46
C GLY A 34 6.17 -8.30 4.70
N THR A 35 6.64 -9.12 3.76
CA THR A 35 7.94 -9.79 3.87
C THR A 35 8.96 -9.15 2.95
N ALA A 36 10.15 -8.90 3.50
CA ALA A 36 11.31 -8.40 2.76
C ALA A 36 12.49 -9.36 2.90
N ALA A 37 13.35 -9.42 1.86
CA ALA A 37 14.50 -10.30 1.81
C ALA A 37 15.67 -9.82 2.69
N VAL A 38 15.42 -9.44 3.95
CA VAL A 38 16.41 -8.81 4.84
C VAL A 38 17.60 -9.72 5.17
N HIS A 39 17.45 -11.03 5.02
CA HIS A 39 18.54 -12.00 5.17
C HIS A 39 19.60 -11.88 4.06
N THR A 40 19.26 -11.27 2.92
CA THR A 40 20.19 -10.97 1.81
C THR A 40 21.12 -9.79 2.11
N LEU A 41 20.82 -9.01 3.15
CA LEU A 41 21.66 -7.90 3.58
C LEU A 41 22.94 -8.41 4.24
N ALA A 42 24.04 -7.71 3.97
CA ALA A 42 25.33 -7.94 4.61
C ALA A 42 25.21 -8.00 6.14
N GLU A 43 26.00 -8.86 6.78
CA GLU A 43 25.90 -9.15 8.22
C GLU A 43 26.08 -7.92 9.13
N ASP A 44 26.78 -6.89 8.65
CA ASP A 44 27.01 -5.63 9.38
C ASP A 44 25.84 -4.64 9.29
N LYS A 45 24.85 -4.90 8.43
CA LYS A 45 23.67 -4.05 8.27
C LYS A 45 22.54 -4.48 9.21
N ALA A 46 21.83 -3.48 9.74
CA ALA A 46 20.62 -3.71 10.49
C ALA A 46 19.55 -4.37 9.61
N ARG A 47 18.91 -5.42 10.12
CA ARG A 47 17.80 -6.13 9.48
C ARG A 47 16.51 -5.68 10.18
N PRO A 48 15.78 -4.67 9.64
CA PRO A 48 14.62 -4.14 10.32
C PRO A 48 13.49 -5.19 10.34
N VAL A 49 12.98 -5.49 11.54
CA VAL A 49 11.81 -6.36 11.77
C VAL A 49 10.84 -5.59 12.65
N ASN A 50 9.59 -5.44 12.23
CA ASN A 50 8.58 -4.63 12.93
C ASN A 50 9.05 -3.18 13.21
N VAL A 51 9.78 -2.59 12.27
CA VAL A 51 10.19 -1.18 12.33
C VAL A 51 9.77 -0.48 11.04
N PRO A 52 8.90 0.55 11.10
CA PRO A 52 8.55 1.35 9.92
C PRO A 52 9.79 2.00 9.31
N GLN A 53 9.96 1.82 8.00
CA GLN A 53 11.01 2.46 7.20
C GLN A 53 10.38 3.27 6.07
N LEU A 54 10.80 4.52 5.91
CA LEU A 54 10.33 5.43 4.87
C LEU A 54 11.28 5.42 3.67
N PHE A 55 10.72 5.28 2.47
CA PHE A 55 11.46 5.25 1.22
C PHE A 55 10.90 6.25 0.21
N TYR A 56 11.80 6.92 -0.51
CA TYR A 56 11.47 7.80 -1.63
C TYR A 56 11.97 7.28 -2.97
N SER A 57 12.82 6.24 -2.96
CA SER A 57 13.40 5.65 -4.17
C SER A 57 13.54 4.14 -4.06
N TYR A 58 13.60 3.50 -5.23
CA TYR A 58 13.84 2.06 -5.35
C TYR A 58 15.17 1.64 -4.71
N ASP A 59 16.25 2.38 -4.97
CA ASP A 59 17.60 2.05 -4.48
C ASP A 59 17.69 2.09 -2.95
N GLU A 60 17.07 3.09 -2.31
CA GLU A 60 17.00 3.18 -0.85
C GLU A 60 16.24 1.99 -0.25
N ALA A 61 15.10 1.62 -0.85
CA ALA A 61 14.29 0.50 -0.40
C ALA A 61 15.06 -0.82 -0.51
N VAL A 62 15.69 -1.08 -1.65
CA VAL A 62 16.52 -2.28 -1.87
C VAL A 62 17.70 -2.36 -0.89
N GLN A 63 18.37 -1.23 -0.63
CA GLN A 63 19.52 -1.20 0.28
C GLN A 63 19.17 -1.45 1.75
N ALA A 64 17.92 -1.14 2.15
CA ALA A 64 17.45 -1.26 3.53
C ALA A 64 16.62 -2.52 3.79
N MET A 65 15.90 -3.03 2.79
CA MET A 65 15.01 -4.18 2.90
C MET A 65 15.59 -5.47 2.30
N GLY A 66 16.68 -5.36 1.53
CA GLY A 66 17.24 -6.48 0.78
C GLY A 66 16.48 -6.73 -0.52
N TRP A 67 17.06 -7.58 -1.37
CA TRP A 67 16.47 -7.94 -2.66
C TRP A 67 16.91 -9.34 -3.09
N ASP A 68 15.93 -10.18 -3.40
CA ASP A 68 16.10 -11.49 -3.99
C ASP A 68 15.42 -11.51 -5.38
N ALA A 69 16.25 -11.49 -6.42
CA ALA A 69 15.80 -11.49 -7.81
C ALA A 69 15.37 -12.90 -8.29
N ASP A 70 15.96 -13.95 -7.71
CA ASP A 70 15.66 -15.34 -8.08
C ASP A 70 14.30 -15.76 -7.49
N HIS A 71 13.93 -15.20 -6.34
CA HIS A 71 12.69 -15.49 -5.61
C HIS A 71 11.80 -14.26 -5.46
N PHE A 72 11.60 -13.50 -6.55
CA PHE A 72 10.82 -12.27 -6.54
C PHE A 72 9.43 -12.42 -5.90
N GLY A 73 8.74 -13.53 -6.19
CA GLY A 73 7.38 -13.81 -5.73
C GLY A 73 7.27 -14.18 -4.25
N ASP A 74 8.37 -14.56 -3.59
CA ASP A 74 8.34 -15.05 -2.21
C ASP A 74 8.31 -13.91 -1.18
N TYR A 75 8.75 -12.72 -1.58
CA TYR A 75 8.82 -11.53 -0.73
C TYR A 75 7.81 -10.49 -1.15
N SER A 76 6.76 -10.35 -0.35
CA SER A 76 5.59 -9.56 -0.73
C SER A 76 5.87 -8.06 -0.85
N LEU A 77 6.82 -7.52 -0.08
CA LEU A 77 7.21 -6.11 -0.20
C LEU A 77 8.05 -5.82 -1.44
N GLN A 78 8.75 -6.80 -2.01
CA GLN A 78 9.51 -6.60 -3.26
C GLN A 78 8.59 -6.31 -4.43
N GLU A 79 7.46 -7.02 -4.49
CA GLU A 79 6.40 -6.77 -5.45
C GLU A 79 5.93 -5.30 -5.39
N LEU A 80 5.65 -4.80 -4.18
CA LEU A 80 5.23 -3.41 -4.00
C LEU A 80 6.34 -2.42 -4.36
N ILE A 81 7.57 -2.63 -3.87
CA ILE A 81 8.70 -1.74 -4.12
C ILE A 81 8.95 -1.59 -5.62
N TYR A 82 8.94 -2.71 -6.35
CA TYR A 82 9.11 -2.69 -7.81
C TYR A 82 7.95 -1.99 -8.51
N SER A 83 6.71 -2.39 -8.20
CA SER A 83 5.52 -1.84 -8.84
C SER A 83 5.42 -0.33 -8.60
N HIS A 84 5.54 0.10 -7.35
CA HIS A 84 5.35 1.48 -6.98
C HIS A 84 6.47 2.40 -7.50
N PHE A 85 7.74 2.06 -7.28
CA PHE A 85 8.86 2.93 -7.68
C PHE A 85 9.29 2.76 -9.14
N ALA A 86 9.45 1.53 -9.62
CA ALA A 86 10.03 1.28 -10.95
C ALA A 86 9.00 1.42 -12.07
N ILE A 87 7.76 0.94 -11.86
CA ILE A 87 6.71 0.99 -12.88
C ILE A 87 5.99 2.34 -12.83
N TYR A 88 5.40 2.69 -11.69
CA TYR A 88 4.51 3.85 -11.57
C TYR A 88 5.19 5.13 -11.08
N ARG A 89 6.45 5.06 -10.63
CA ARG A 89 7.22 6.20 -10.09
C ARG A 89 6.52 6.92 -8.95
N GLY A 90 5.76 6.18 -8.15
CA GLY A 90 5.11 6.66 -6.94
C GLY A 90 6.08 6.78 -5.77
N ALA A 91 5.86 7.77 -4.92
CA ALA A 91 6.55 7.98 -3.65
C ALA A 91 5.68 8.92 -2.78
N PRO A 92 5.82 8.90 -1.45
CA PRO A 92 6.63 7.99 -0.64
C PRO A 92 5.94 6.66 -0.27
N VAL A 93 6.74 5.67 0.11
CA VAL A 93 6.27 4.39 0.67
C VAL A 93 6.86 4.17 2.05
N VAL A 94 6.03 3.79 3.01
CA VAL A 94 6.46 3.32 4.34
C VAL A 94 6.25 1.82 4.41
N CYS A 95 7.33 1.06 4.56
CA CYS A 95 7.27 -0.40 4.65
C CYS A 95 7.58 -0.88 6.06
N VAL A 96 6.90 -1.95 6.47
CA VAL A 96 7.15 -2.71 7.70
C VAL A 96 7.39 -4.16 7.31
N ASN A 97 8.62 -4.61 7.50
CA ASN A 97 8.97 -6.01 7.34
C ASN A 97 8.59 -6.81 8.59
N VAL A 98 7.86 -7.91 8.42
CA VAL A 98 7.51 -8.85 9.50
C VAL A 98 8.36 -10.13 9.46
N PHE A 99 9.07 -10.37 8.35
CA PHE A 99 9.98 -11.52 8.24
C PHE A 99 11.22 -11.33 9.10
N ASP A 100 11.28 -12.11 10.18
CA ASP A 100 12.41 -12.24 11.09
C ASP A 100 13.26 -13.49 10.77
N PRO A 101 14.48 -13.36 10.21
CA PRO A 101 15.36 -14.49 9.94
C PRO A 101 15.80 -15.26 11.20
N GLU A 102 15.67 -14.68 12.39
CA GLU A 102 16.01 -15.36 13.64
C GLU A 102 14.90 -16.31 14.12
N LYS A 103 13.64 -16.00 13.80
CA LYS A 103 12.44 -16.77 14.20
C LYS A 103 11.90 -17.67 13.10
N HIS A 104 11.83 -17.16 11.88
CA HIS A 104 11.28 -17.85 10.72
C HIS A 104 12.37 -18.71 10.08
N LYS A 105 12.54 -19.92 10.62
CA LYS A 105 13.62 -20.84 10.23
C LYS A 105 13.07 -22.21 9.87
N SER A 106 13.76 -22.87 8.94
CA SER A 106 13.59 -24.28 8.62
C SER A 106 14.95 -24.97 8.57
N GLU A 107 14.95 -26.29 8.77
CA GLU A 107 16.16 -27.10 8.82
C GLU A 107 16.18 -28.07 7.64
N VAL A 108 17.35 -28.23 7.04
CA VAL A 108 17.64 -29.24 6.03
C VAL A 108 18.68 -30.17 6.62
N ALA A 109 18.36 -31.46 6.68
CA ALA A 109 19.29 -32.51 7.09
C ALA A 109 19.64 -33.34 5.84
N ASP A 110 20.92 -33.33 5.46
CA ASP A 110 21.49 -34.18 4.40
C ASP A 110 21.23 -33.74 2.94
N GLU A 111 21.31 -32.45 2.62
CA GLU A 111 21.39 -32.01 1.22
C GLU A 111 22.70 -32.51 0.58
N SER A 112 22.61 -33.26 -0.51
CA SER A 112 23.78 -33.76 -1.23
C SER A 112 24.33 -32.70 -2.18
N LEU A 113 25.61 -32.34 -2.03
CA LEU A 113 26.28 -31.31 -2.81
C LEU A 113 27.64 -31.81 -3.31
N THR A 114 27.97 -31.51 -4.56
CA THR A 114 29.28 -31.83 -5.16
C THR A 114 30.03 -30.55 -5.49
N PHE A 115 31.28 -30.45 -5.07
CA PHE A 115 32.12 -29.29 -5.39
C PHE A 115 32.53 -29.27 -6.87
N GLY A 116 32.45 -28.10 -7.49
CA GLY A 116 32.82 -27.89 -8.89
C GLY A 116 34.28 -28.23 -9.18
N THR A 117 34.52 -28.76 -10.38
CA THR A 117 35.85 -29.14 -10.89
C THR A 117 36.25 -28.34 -12.13
N SER A 118 35.35 -27.56 -12.71
CA SER A 118 35.62 -26.76 -13.91
C SER A 118 36.36 -25.47 -13.54
N ALA A 119 37.04 -24.86 -14.50
CA ALA A 119 37.83 -23.65 -14.24
C ALA A 119 37.02 -22.45 -13.73
N LEU A 120 35.68 -22.45 -13.89
CA LEU A 120 34.78 -21.35 -13.53
C LEU A 120 34.14 -21.51 -12.14
N ASP A 121 34.04 -22.74 -11.63
CA ASP A 121 33.32 -23.12 -10.39
C ASP A 121 34.18 -23.99 -9.47
N LYS A 122 35.49 -24.07 -9.73
CA LYS A 122 36.43 -24.91 -8.99
C LYS A 122 36.32 -24.67 -7.49
N ASN A 123 36.19 -25.74 -6.72
CA ASN A 123 36.11 -25.73 -5.26
C ASN A 123 34.86 -25.02 -4.69
N THR A 124 33.84 -24.75 -5.50
CA THR A 124 32.60 -24.12 -5.03
C THR A 124 31.41 -25.06 -5.14
N ALA A 125 30.48 -24.97 -4.18
CA ALA A 125 29.17 -25.61 -4.19
C ALA A 125 28.16 -24.62 -3.61
N ARG A 126 26.87 -24.71 -4.00
CA ARG A 126 25.83 -23.80 -3.50
C ARG A 126 24.71 -24.62 -2.85
N LEU A 127 24.35 -24.24 -1.63
CA LEU A 127 23.18 -24.79 -0.93
C LEU A 127 21.90 -24.41 -1.68
N ALA A 128 20.84 -25.21 -1.54
CA ALA A 128 19.53 -24.90 -2.11
C ALA A 128 18.95 -23.57 -1.61
N HIS A 129 19.30 -23.17 -0.38
CA HIS A 129 18.81 -21.94 0.26
C HIS A 129 19.94 -21.00 0.68
N GLY A 130 19.67 -19.68 0.63
CA GLY A 130 20.50 -18.63 1.23
C GLY A 130 20.08 -18.28 2.66
N GLY A 131 20.74 -17.32 3.29
CA GLY A 131 20.43 -16.92 4.67
C GLY A 131 20.62 -18.05 5.68
N VAL A 132 21.72 -18.79 5.55
CA VAL A 132 21.98 -20.04 6.27
C VAL A 132 22.75 -19.81 7.57
N SER A 133 22.54 -20.69 8.53
CA SER A 133 23.18 -20.73 9.83
C SER A 133 23.36 -22.19 10.26
N SER A 134 24.27 -22.43 11.21
CA SER A 134 24.56 -23.78 11.72
C SER A 134 24.87 -24.80 10.62
N VAL A 135 25.68 -24.40 9.63
CA VAL A 135 26.06 -25.27 8.51
C VAL A 135 27.05 -26.32 9.00
N GLU A 136 26.72 -27.58 8.77
CA GLU A 136 27.54 -28.75 9.04
C GLU A 136 27.69 -29.55 7.74
N LEU A 137 28.93 -29.83 7.34
CA LEU A 137 29.21 -30.72 6.21
C LEU A 137 29.69 -32.06 6.71
N LYS A 138 29.13 -33.14 6.17
CA LYS A 138 29.59 -34.51 6.38
C LYS A 138 30.02 -35.13 5.06
N ASP A 139 30.82 -36.19 5.12
CA ASP A 139 31.09 -37.01 3.94
C ASP A 139 29.80 -37.65 3.38
N GLU A 140 29.87 -38.21 2.17
CA GLU A 140 28.72 -38.84 1.50
C GLU A 140 28.07 -39.95 2.36
N LEU A 141 28.87 -40.63 3.20
CA LEU A 141 28.44 -41.70 4.09
C LEU A 141 27.84 -41.18 5.41
N GLY A 142 28.07 -39.92 5.76
CA GLY A 142 27.65 -39.30 7.02
C GLY A 142 28.53 -39.65 8.22
N GLU A 143 29.72 -40.22 8.00
CA GLU A 143 30.62 -40.73 9.05
C GLU A 143 31.64 -39.68 9.50
N THR A 144 32.19 -38.90 8.56
CA THR A 144 33.15 -37.84 8.84
C THR A 144 32.47 -36.48 8.80
N THR A 145 32.60 -35.69 9.87
CA THR A 145 32.14 -34.29 9.88
C THR A 145 33.32 -33.36 9.60
N TYR A 146 33.15 -32.45 8.66
CA TYR A 146 34.14 -31.45 8.25
C TYR A 146 34.00 -30.17 9.09
N GLU A 147 35.12 -29.51 9.38
CA GLU A 147 35.18 -28.31 10.21
C GLU A 147 35.14 -27.03 9.36
N ALA A 148 34.20 -26.13 9.67
CA ALA A 148 34.14 -24.81 9.06
C ALA A 148 35.38 -23.97 9.44
N GLY A 149 35.94 -23.26 8.46
CA GLY A 149 37.18 -22.49 8.59
C GLY A 149 38.46 -23.30 8.37
N THR A 150 38.40 -24.63 8.45
CA THR A 150 39.52 -25.54 8.17
C THR A 150 39.33 -26.24 6.83
N ASP A 151 38.17 -26.88 6.63
CA ASP A 151 37.87 -27.67 5.45
C ASP A 151 37.11 -26.88 4.38
N TYR A 152 36.26 -25.96 4.80
CA TYR A 152 35.42 -25.11 3.94
C TYR A 152 35.10 -23.77 4.60
N SER A 153 34.72 -22.78 3.80
CA SER A 153 34.09 -21.53 4.26
C SER A 153 32.68 -21.41 3.69
N VAL A 154 31.80 -20.74 4.45
CA VAL A 154 30.39 -20.52 4.08
C VAL A 154 30.16 -19.02 3.93
N ASP A 155 29.57 -18.61 2.82
CA ASP A 155 28.87 -17.33 2.75
C ASP A 155 27.43 -17.55 3.21
N ALA A 156 27.13 -17.13 4.43
CA ALA A 156 25.82 -17.30 5.06
C ALA A 156 24.69 -16.61 4.27
N VAL A 157 24.99 -15.54 3.53
CA VAL A 157 23.99 -14.79 2.76
C VAL A 157 23.60 -15.57 1.51
N SER A 158 24.58 -15.94 0.68
CA SER A 158 24.34 -16.58 -0.61
C SER A 158 24.18 -18.10 -0.56
N GLY A 159 24.55 -18.73 0.57
CA GLY A 159 24.63 -20.19 0.71
C GLY A 159 25.82 -20.80 -0.06
N LEU A 160 26.80 -19.99 -0.47
CA LEU A 160 27.97 -20.45 -1.22
C LEU A 160 28.99 -21.11 -0.27
N LEU A 161 29.32 -22.35 -0.57
CA LEU A 161 30.38 -23.12 0.07
C LEU A 161 31.64 -23.04 -0.78
N THR A 162 32.76 -22.68 -0.16
CA THR A 162 34.09 -22.73 -0.79
C THR A 162 34.96 -23.73 -0.05
N ARG A 163 35.41 -24.76 -0.74
CA ARG A 163 36.38 -25.72 -0.22
C ARG A 163 37.74 -25.03 -0.04
N LEU A 164 38.37 -25.24 1.12
CA LEU A 164 39.71 -24.74 1.40
C LEU A 164 40.77 -25.74 0.90
N ALA A 165 41.84 -25.22 0.31
CA ALA A 165 42.84 -26.05 -0.37
C ALA A 165 43.53 -27.05 0.56
N ASP A 166 43.77 -26.64 1.81
CA ASP A 166 44.41 -27.41 2.87
C ASP A 166 43.42 -28.30 3.65
N GLY A 167 42.14 -28.29 3.26
CA GLY A 167 41.06 -29.06 3.87
C GLY A 167 41.04 -30.53 3.48
N SER A 168 40.35 -31.32 4.31
CA SER A 168 40.16 -32.77 4.21
C SER A 168 39.11 -33.18 3.16
N ILE A 169 38.32 -32.24 2.66
CA ILE A 169 37.38 -32.47 1.56
C ILE A 169 38.20 -32.73 0.29
N PRO A 170 37.96 -33.81 -0.48
CA PRO A 170 38.66 -34.06 -1.74
C PRO A 170 38.21 -33.09 -2.85
N GLU A 171 39.08 -32.85 -3.83
CA GLU A 171 38.71 -32.07 -5.03
C GLU A 171 37.60 -32.77 -5.80
N GLY A 172 36.50 -32.06 -6.07
CA GLY A 172 35.31 -32.67 -6.67
C GLY A 172 34.52 -33.60 -5.74
N GLY A 173 34.78 -33.55 -4.43
CA GLY A 173 34.10 -34.38 -3.44
C GLY A 173 32.60 -34.08 -3.33
N THR A 174 31.83 -35.12 -3.03
CA THR A 174 30.42 -35.02 -2.65
C THR A 174 30.30 -35.04 -1.12
N VAL A 175 29.50 -34.12 -0.60
CA VAL A 175 29.25 -33.93 0.83
C VAL A 175 27.75 -33.89 1.10
N LYS A 176 27.37 -34.21 2.34
CA LYS A 176 26.02 -33.97 2.87
C LYS A 176 26.04 -32.73 3.74
N ALA A 177 25.21 -31.75 3.40
CA ALA A 177 25.04 -30.53 4.17
C ALA A 177 23.81 -30.61 5.08
N GLY A 178 24.02 -30.39 6.36
CA GLY A 178 22.97 -30.06 7.33
C GLY A 178 23.03 -28.57 7.65
N TYR A 179 21.91 -27.85 7.61
CA TYR A 179 21.90 -26.42 7.93
C TYR A 179 20.50 -25.91 8.26
N VAL A 180 20.46 -24.74 8.90
CA VAL A 180 19.23 -24.00 9.18
C VAL A 180 19.19 -22.77 8.29
N TYR A 181 18.10 -22.55 7.56
CA TYR A 181 17.94 -21.39 6.67
C TYR A 181 16.77 -20.51 7.10
N ALA A 182 16.86 -19.22 6.73
CA ALA A 182 15.79 -18.25 6.93
C ALA A 182 14.66 -18.54 5.92
N ASP A 183 13.48 -18.91 6.44
CA ASP A 183 12.36 -19.44 5.64
C ASP A 183 11.17 -18.49 5.70
N VAL A 184 10.99 -17.69 4.64
CA VAL A 184 9.89 -16.71 4.54
C VAL A 184 8.51 -17.36 4.52
N SER A 185 8.41 -18.64 4.12
CA SER A 185 7.12 -19.37 4.12
C SER A 185 6.56 -19.62 5.53
N LYS A 186 7.38 -19.42 6.57
CA LYS A 186 6.96 -19.51 7.98
C LYS A 186 6.25 -18.26 8.49
N VAL A 187 6.27 -17.16 7.74
CA VAL A 187 5.52 -15.95 8.09
C VAL A 187 4.03 -16.23 7.95
N THR A 188 3.26 -15.87 8.97
CA THR A 188 1.83 -16.13 9.04
C THR A 188 1.01 -14.85 8.88
N PRO A 189 -0.30 -14.96 8.58
CA PRO A 189 -1.21 -13.82 8.64
C PRO A 189 -1.22 -13.10 10.01
N GLU A 190 -0.96 -13.83 11.10
CA GLU A 190 -0.90 -13.25 12.46
C GLU A 190 0.30 -12.31 12.62
N ASP A 191 1.43 -12.58 11.97
CA ASP A 191 2.61 -11.71 12.00
C ASP A 191 2.34 -10.37 11.29
N VAL A 192 1.51 -10.40 10.23
CA VAL A 192 1.10 -9.21 9.47
C VAL A 192 0.06 -8.40 10.20
N ILE A 193 -0.97 -9.05 10.77
CA ILE A 193 -1.93 -8.41 11.67
C ILE A 193 -1.18 -7.74 12.82
N GLY A 194 -0.25 -8.48 13.41
CA GLY A 194 0.57 -8.05 14.52
C GLY A 194 -0.23 -7.89 15.81
N GLY A 195 0.31 -7.10 16.72
CA GLY A 195 -0.31 -6.81 18.00
C GLY A 195 0.56 -5.89 18.84
N ILE A 196 0.16 -5.70 20.08
CA ILE A 196 0.93 -4.91 21.05
C ILE A 196 1.57 -5.89 22.03
N ASP A 197 2.90 -5.86 22.13
CA ASP A 197 3.61 -6.61 23.15
C ASP A 197 3.26 -6.03 24.54
N PRO A 198 2.68 -6.83 25.45
CA PRO A 198 2.26 -6.33 26.76
C PRO A 198 3.43 -5.91 27.67
N ALA A 199 4.64 -6.42 27.44
CA ALA A 199 5.81 -6.10 28.25
C ALA A 199 6.50 -4.81 27.80
N SER A 200 6.65 -4.62 26.49
CA SER A 200 7.34 -3.45 25.92
C SER A 200 6.40 -2.33 25.50
N GLY A 201 5.12 -2.62 25.28
CA GLY A 201 4.12 -1.71 24.70
C GLY A 201 4.35 -1.44 23.21
N GLN A 202 5.27 -2.14 22.55
CA GLN A 202 5.61 -1.93 21.15
C GLN A 202 4.61 -2.65 20.25
N GLY A 203 4.18 -1.96 19.18
CA GLY A 203 3.34 -2.54 18.14
C GLY A 203 4.14 -3.39 17.16
N THR A 204 3.47 -4.35 16.52
CA THR A 204 3.99 -5.14 15.40
C THR A 204 2.97 -5.13 14.25
N GLY A 205 3.42 -5.49 13.05
CA GLY A 205 2.55 -5.62 11.88
C GLY A 205 1.76 -4.34 11.57
N LEU A 206 0.45 -4.47 11.35
CA LEU A 206 -0.46 -3.37 11.01
C LEU A 206 -0.65 -2.34 12.14
N GLU A 207 -0.36 -2.67 13.40
CA GLU A 207 -0.41 -1.73 14.52
C GLU A 207 0.56 -0.55 14.34
N LEU A 208 1.64 -0.76 13.58
CA LEU A 208 2.68 0.24 13.37
C LEU A 208 2.26 1.41 12.45
N ILE A 209 1.05 1.37 11.88
CA ILE A 209 0.50 2.49 11.09
C ILE A 209 0.40 3.78 11.90
N ASP A 210 0.14 3.65 13.20
CA ASP A 210 0.06 4.77 14.13
C ASP A 210 1.43 5.43 14.34
N GLU A 211 2.53 4.71 14.12
CA GLU A 211 3.86 5.31 14.26
C GLU A 211 4.27 6.17 13.05
N VAL A 212 3.56 6.08 11.92
CA VAL A 212 3.94 6.76 10.66
C VAL A 212 3.96 8.27 10.81
N TYR A 213 2.86 8.86 11.27
CA TYR A 213 2.76 10.31 11.44
C TYR A 213 3.74 10.89 12.49
N PRO A 214 3.87 10.34 13.72
CA PRO A 214 4.83 10.87 14.69
C PRO A 214 6.30 10.69 14.26
N ARG A 215 6.65 9.60 13.55
CA ARG A 215 8.02 9.36 13.07
C ARG A 215 8.37 10.23 11.86
N PHE A 216 7.49 10.26 10.86
CA PHE A 216 7.82 10.80 9.53
C PHE A 216 7.08 12.08 9.17
N ARG A 217 6.07 12.47 9.95
CA ARG A 217 5.18 13.61 9.67
C ARG A 217 4.39 13.46 8.37
N LEU A 218 4.21 12.23 7.91
CA LEU A 218 3.41 11.85 6.74
C LEU A 218 2.09 11.23 7.20
N VAL A 219 1.00 11.56 6.50
CA VAL A 219 -0.31 10.95 6.76
C VAL A 219 -0.47 9.77 5.81
N PRO A 220 -0.51 8.52 6.30
CA PRO A 220 -0.78 7.37 5.44
C PRO A 220 -2.16 7.50 4.82
N SER A 221 -2.26 7.27 3.51
CA SER A 221 -3.51 7.40 2.77
C SER A 221 -3.95 6.10 2.10
N ILE A 222 -3.01 5.20 1.82
CA ILE A 222 -3.24 3.88 1.23
C ILE A 222 -2.56 2.83 2.12
N VAL A 223 -3.31 1.81 2.54
CA VAL A 223 -2.81 0.67 3.33
C VAL A 223 -2.78 -0.58 2.46
N LEU A 224 -1.65 -1.29 2.46
CA LEU A 224 -1.46 -2.50 1.65
C LEU A 224 -0.77 -3.60 2.46
N ALA A 225 -1.11 -4.85 2.19
CA ALA A 225 -0.35 -6.00 2.63
C ALA A 225 -0.25 -6.96 1.42
N PRO A 226 0.71 -6.74 0.49
CA PRO A 226 0.76 -7.54 -0.73
C PRO A 226 0.77 -9.03 -0.40
N GLN A 227 0.04 -9.83 -1.17
CA GLN A 227 -0.18 -11.27 -0.98
C GLN A 227 -0.94 -11.65 0.31
N PHE A 228 -0.65 -11.04 1.45
CA PHE A 228 -1.33 -11.30 2.73
C PHE A 228 -2.74 -10.70 2.79
N CYS A 229 -3.03 -9.65 2.02
CA CYS A 229 -4.36 -9.06 1.92
C CYS A 229 -5.39 -9.96 1.22
N GLU A 230 -4.97 -11.13 0.71
CA GLU A 230 -5.85 -12.21 0.25
C GLU A 230 -6.46 -13.00 1.41
N ASP A 231 -5.85 -12.95 2.60
CA ASP A 231 -6.41 -13.52 3.81
C ASP A 231 -7.55 -12.63 4.35
N PRO A 232 -8.76 -13.17 4.57
CA PRO A 232 -9.89 -12.38 5.07
C PRO A 232 -9.65 -11.69 6.40
N ALA A 233 -8.92 -12.31 7.34
CA ALA A 233 -8.67 -11.72 8.64
C ALA A 233 -7.73 -10.51 8.51
N VAL A 234 -6.67 -10.64 7.71
CA VAL A 234 -5.77 -9.51 7.38
C VAL A 234 -6.56 -8.39 6.69
N ALA A 235 -7.36 -8.70 5.67
CA ALA A 235 -8.13 -7.71 4.93
C ALA A 235 -9.10 -6.91 5.81
N VAL A 236 -9.83 -7.59 6.70
CA VAL A 236 -10.76 -6.93 7.65
C VAL A 236 -10.01 -6.07 8.66
N VAL A 237 -8.87 -6.54 9.18
CA VAL A 237 -8.03 -5.75 10.10
C VAL A 237 -7.46 -4.52 9.39
N MET A 238 -6.99 -4.64 8.14
CA MET A 238 -6.51 -3.50 7.35
C MET A 238 -7.58 -2.41 7.23
N ALA A 239 -8.83 -2.77 6.96
CA ALA A 239 -9.93 -1.81 6.89
C ALA A 239 -10.20 -1.16 8.25
N ALA A 240 -10.21 -1.94 9.33
CA ALA A 240 -10.37 -1.41 10.68
C ALA A 240 -9.26 -0.41 11.06
N LYS A 241 -8.01 -0.67 10.65
CA LYS A 241 -6.87 0.23 10.87
C LYS A 241 -6.89 1.49 10.00
N CYS A 242 -7.65 1.48 8.90
CA CYS A 242 -7.83 2.68 8.08
C CYS A 242 -8.71 3.74 8.74
N ASP A 243 -9.52 3.39 9.75
CA ASP A 243 -10.35 4.34 10.48
C ASP A 243 -9.67 4.79 11.78
N GLY A 244 -9.37 6.09 11.88
CA GLY A 244 -8.87 6.67 13.13
C GLY A 244 -7.39 6.40 13.39
N ILE A 245 -6.56 6.41 12.36
CA ILE A 245 -5.08 6.35 12.47
C ILE A 245 -4.62 7.48 13.38
N ASN A 246 -3.93 7.15 14.47
CA ASN A 246 -3.55 8.06 15.54
C ASN A 246 -4.71 8.84 16.16
N GLY A 247 -5.93 8.30 16.10
CA GLY A 247 -7.16 8.97 16.52
C GLY A 247 -7.56 10.18 15.66
N LEU A 248 -6.90 10.40 14.51
CA LEU A 248 -7.06 11.62 13.72
C LEU A 248 -7.36 11.34 12.24
N PHE A 249 -6.55 10.49 11.61
CA PHE A 249 -6.52 10.38 10.15
C PHE A 249 -7.30 9.16 9.66
N LYS A 250 -7.63 9.16 8.37
CA LYS A 250 -8.25 8.03 7.69
C LYS A 250 -7.46 7.69 6.43
N ALA A 251 -7.41 6.41 6.12
CA ALA A 251 -6.85 5.89 4.88
C ALA A 251 -7.89 5.04 4.13
N VAL A 252 -7.48 4.46 3.00
CA VAL A 252 -8.18 3.33 2.39
C VAL A 252 -7.25 2.13 2.31
N CYS A 253 -7.76 0.92 2.44
CA CYS A 253 -7.00 -0.30 2.19
C CYS A 253 -7.34 -0.88 0.82
N LEU A 254 -6.34 -1.48 0.17
CA LEU A 254 -6.54 -2.25 -1.06
C LEU A 254 -6.30 -3.72 -0.73
N VAL A 255 -7.23 -4.58 -1.13
CA VAL A 255 -7.18 -6.01 -0.86
C VAL A 255 -7.46 -6.78 -2.14
N ASP A 256 -6.85 -7.95 -2.29
CA ASP A 256 -7.08 -8.85 -3.41
C ASP A 256 -7.96 -10.02 -2.99
N ILE A 257 -8.85 -10.49 -3.87
CA ILE A 257 -9.47 -11.81 -3.70
C ILE A 257 -8.48 -12.85 -4.24
N PRO A 258 -8.20 -13.92 -3.47
CA PRO A 258 -7.21 -14.92 -3.85
C PRO A 258 -7.51 -15.51 -5.22
N SER A 259 -6.50 -15.51 -6.07
CA SER A 259 -6.54 -16.08 -7.43
C SER A 259 -5.45 -17.15 -7.62
N SER A 260 -4.98 -17.73 -6.52
CA SER A 260 -3.97 -18.80 -6.47
C SER A 260 -4.10 -19.54 -5.13
N GLY A 261 -3.57 -20.77 -5.08
CA GLY A 261 -3.61 -21.60 -3.87
C GLY A 261 -4.99 -22.17 -3.54
N ASP A 262 -5.13 -22.71 -2.33
CA ASP A 262 -6.30 -23.51 -1.93
C ASP A 262 -7.62 -22.72 -1.89
N ASN A 263 -7.53 -21.41 -1.69
CA ASN A 263 -8.69 -20.50 -1.62
C ASN A 263 -8.96 -19.75 -2.93
N ALA A 264 -8.33 -20.15 -4.04
CA ALA A 264 -8.42 -19.42 -5.31
C ALA A 264 -9.86 -19.34 -5.85
N VAL A 265 -10.30 -18.12 -6.14
CA VAL A 265 -11.53 -17.83 -6.89
C VAL A 265 -11.17 -17.62 -8.35
N ILE A 266 -11.51 -18.59 -9.20
CA ILE A 266 -11.10 -18.62 -10.61
C ILE A 266 -12.21 -18.06 -11.53
N LYS A 267 -13.48 -18.19 -11.14
CA LYS A 267 -14.62 -17.76 -11.95
C LYS A 267 -15.13 -16.41 -11.50
N TYR A 268 -15.26 -15.48 -12.44
CA TYR A 268 -15.75 -14.12 -12.16
C TYR A 268 -17.14 -14.10 -11.48
N SER A 269 -17.99 -15.11 -11.74
CA SER A 269 -19.32 -15.24 -11.14
C SER A 269 -19.30 -15.52 -9.64
N ASP A 270 -18.20 -16.09 -9.13
CA ASP A 270 -18.09 -16.56 -7.75
C ASP A 270 -17.45 -15.49 -6.85
N VAL A 271 -16.83 -14.47 -7.46
CA VAL A 271 -16.12 -13.38 -6.78
C VAL A 271 -17.03 -12.57 -5.84
N PRO A 272 -18.26 -12.17 -6.23
CA PRO A 272 -19.16 -11.48 -5.31
C PRO A 272 -19.55 -12.34 -4.10
N GLY A 273 -19.76 -13.65 -4.31
CA GLY A 273 -20.06 -14.58 -3.23
C GLY A 273 -18.92 -14.70 -2.23
N TYR A 274 -17.67 -14.77 -2.71
CA TYR A 274 -16.49 -14.77 -1.84
C TYR A 274 -16.39 -13.47 -1.02
N LYS A 275 -16.59 -12.32 -1.66
CA LYS A 275 -16.57 -11.00 -1.01
C LYS A 275 -17.56 -10.94 0.15
N GLU A 276 -18.81 -11.35 -0.10
CA GLU A 276 -19.88 -11.33 0.90
C GLU A 276 -19.65 -12.34 2.03
N GLN A 277 -19.23 -13.57 1.69
CA GLN A 277 -18.97 -14.62 2.68
C GLN A 277 -17.85 -14.25 3.66
N ASN A 278 -16.85 -13.50 3.18
CA ASN A 278 -15.70 -13.07 3.97
C ASN A 278 -15.83 -11.65 4.55
N ASN A 279 -17.04 -11.05 4.45
CA ASN A 279 -17.34 -9.73 4.97
C ASN A 279 -16.42 -8.61 4.46
N LEU A 280 -15.95 -8.73 3.21
CA LEU A 280 -15.12 -7.72 2.53
C LEU A 280 -16.00 -6.59 1.99
N THR A 281 -16.66 -5.86 2.89
CA THR A 281 -17.74 -4.90 2.56
C THR A 281 -17.58 -3.52 3.20
N ASP A 282 -16.38 -3.18 3.65
CA ASP A 282 -16.11 -1.92 4.36
C ASP A 282 -16.06 -0.69 3.42
N GLY A 283 -16.42 0.50 3.93
CA GLY A 283 -16.40 1.77 3.18
C GLY A 283 -15.01 2.39 3.01
N LEU A 284 -13.99 1.85 3.67
CA LEU A 284 -12.58 2.20 3.54
C LEU A 284 -11.78 1.13 2.78
N MET A 285 -12.43 0.11 2.22
CA MET A 285 -11.78 -0.98 1.51
C MET A 285 -12.07 -0.92 0.01
N VAL A 286 -11.05 -1.20 -0.81
CA VAL A 286 -11.18 -1.50 -2.24
C VAL A 286 -10.80 -2.95 -2.46
N VAL A 287 -11.73 -3.74 -3.00
CA VAL A 287 -11.53 -5.16 -3.29
C VAL A 287 -11.15 -5.32 -4.76
N CYS A 288 -10.06 -6.03 -5.04
CA CYS A 288 -9.48 -6.20 -6.36
C CYS A 288 -9.51 -7.67 -6.79
N TRP A 289 -9.78 -7.92 -8.08
CA TRP A 289 -9.68 -9.25 -8.69
C TRP A 289 -9.62 -9.14 -10.23
N PRO A 290 -8.83 -9.97 -10.94
CA PRO A 290 -7.96 -11.06 -10.46
C PRO A 290 -6.50 -10.62 -10.26
N LYS A 291 -5.56 -11.56 -10.10
CA LYS A 291 -4.12 -11.29 -10.19
C LYS A 291 -3.71 -10.80 -11.57
N VAL A 292 -2.55 -10.14 -11.64
CA VAL A 292 -1.99 -9.57 -12.88
C VAL A 292 -0.55 -10.02 -13.09
N LYS A 293 -0.09 -10.01 -14.34
CA LYS A 293 1.25 -10.45 -14.72
C LYS A 293 1.93 -9.37 -15.56
N LEU A 294 3.19 -9.09 -15.27
CA LEU A 294 4.07 -8.25 -16.09
C LEU A 294 5.34 -9.04 -16.42
N GLY A 295 5.50 -9.42 -17.69
CA GLY A 295 6.57 -10.34 -18.09
C GLY A 295 6.34 -11.71 -17.44
N ASP A 296 7.30 -12.18 -16.65
CA ASP A 296 7.19 -13.44 -15.91
C ASP A 296 6.70 -13.28 -14.47
N ASN A 297 6.72 -12.05 -13.94
CA ASN A 297 6.34 -11.77 -12.56
C ASN A 297 4.81 -11.66 -12.42
N VAL A 298 4.26 -12.32 -11.41
CA VAL A 298 2.85 -12.26 -11.02
C VAL A 298 2.69 -11.34 -9.80
N TYR A 299 1.64 -10.53 -9.81
CA TYR A 299 1.35 -9.50 -8.82
C TYR A 299 -0.12 -9.59 -8.39
N GLY A 300 -0.42 -9.08 -7.19
CA GLY A 300 -1.75 -8.65 -6.80
C GLY A 300 -2.21 -7.44 -7.61
N LEU A 301 -3.50 -7.36 -7.92
CA LEU A 301 -4.06 -6.18 -8.60
C LEU A 301 -4.09 -4.99 -7.65
N ALA A 302 -4.29 -5.22 -6.34
CA ALA A 302 -4.21 -4.18 -5.32
C ALA A 302 -2.87 -3.44 -5.33
N THR A 303 -1.75 -4.16 -5.53
CA THR A 303 -0.41 -3.57 -5.63
C THR A 303 -0.29 -2.62 -6.82
N HIS A 304 -0.69 -3.06 -8.02
CA HIS A 304 -0.65 -2.19 -9.19
C HIS A 304 -1.65 -1.03 -9.07
N LEU A 305 -2.82 -1.26 -8.48
CA LEU A 305 -3.81 -0.21 -8.27
C LEU A 305 -3.29 0.90 -7.34
N ALA A 306 -2.51 0.56 -6.31
CA ALA A 306 -1.85 1.56 -5.45
C ALA A 306 -0.94 2.49 -6.26
N GLY A 307 -0.16 1.93 -7.19
CA GLY A 307 0.68 2.71 -8.10
C GLY A 307 -0.13 3.56 -9.09
N VAL A 308 -1.20 3.01 -9.67
CA VAL A 308 -2.10 3.77 -10.55
C VAL A 308 -2.81 4.89 -9.80
N MET A 309 -3.19 4.69 -8.54
CA MET A 309 -3.72 5.75 -7.67
C MET A 309 -2.71 6.89 -7.48
N ALA A 310 -1.46 6.56 -7.16
CA ALA A 310 -0.40 7.56 -7.01
C ALA A 310 -0.13 8.34 -8.31
N ALA A 311 -0.05 7.64 -9.45
CA ALA A 311 0.14 8.27 -10.75
C ALA A 311 -1.06 9.16 -11.14
N THR A 312 -2.28 8.67 -10.91
CA THR A 312 -3.50 9.44 -11.18
C THR A 312 -3.55 10.71 -10.35
N ASP A 313 -3.24 10.63 -9.06
CA ASP A 313 -3.20 11.82 -8.22
C ASP A 313 -2.09 12.78 -8.67
N GLY A 314 -0.92 12.26 -9.05
CA GLY A 314 0.21 13.04 -9.56
C GLY A 314 -0.14 13.84 -10.82
N ASP A 315 -0.89 13.24 -11.75
CA ASP A 315 -1.43 13.91 -12.95
C ASP A 315 -2.42 15.04 -12.60
N HIS A 316 -2.93 15.07 -11.36
CA HIS A 316 -3.92 16.01 -10.86
C HIS A 316 -3.38 16.84 -9.67
N ASP A 317 -2.11 17.24 -9.76
CA ASP A 317 -1.41 18.09 -8.77
C ASP A 317 -1.35 17.48 -7.35
N GLY A 318 -1.37 16.15 -7.24
CA GLY A 318 -1.38 15.45 -5.96
C GLY A 318 -2.71 15.55 -5.21
N ILE A 319 -3.83 15.72 -5.91
CA ILE A 319 -5.16 15.84 -5.32
C ILE A 319 -6.04 14.66 -5.79
N PRO A 320 -6.57 13.81 -4.89
CA PRO A 320 -7.22 12.56 -5.27
C PRO A 320 -8.70 12.76 -5.63
N TYR A 321 -9.01 13.67 -6.55
CA TYR A 321 -10.38 13.93 -7.02
C TYR A 321 -10.74 13.17 -8.31
N ALA A 322 -9.74 12.71 -9.05
CA ALA A 322 -9.92 11.89 -10.25
C ALA A 322 -9.94 10.40 -9.90
N SER A 323 -10.80 9.63 -10.57
CA SER A 323 -10.82 8.18 -10.38
C SER A 323 -9.59 7.52 -11.03
N PRO A 324 -8.95 6.56 -10.36
CA PRO A 324 -7.93 5.68 -10.94
C PRO A 324 -8.52 4.65 -11.92
N SER A 325 -9.82 4.70 -12.22
CA SER A 325 -10.51 3.81 -13.17
C SER A 325 -10.30 4.26 -14.61
N ASN A 326 -10.29 3.30 -15.53
CA ASN A 326 -9.99 3.49 -16.95
C ASN A 326 -8.61 4.14 -17.19
N LYS A 327 -7.64 3.84 -16.33
CA LYS A 327 -6.25 4.29 -16.44
C LYS A 327 -5.38 3.15 -16.91
N ARG A 328 -4.29 3.49 -17.58
CA ARG A 328 -3.33 2.51 -18.07
C ARG A 328 -2.78 1.69 -16.90
N LEU A 329 -2.84 0.38 -17.04
CA LEU A 329 -2.30 -0.59 -16.09
C LEU A 329 -1.10 -1.25 -16.77
N ASP A 330 0.11 -1.01 -16.25
CA ASP A 330 1.35 -1.48 -16.86
C ASP A 330 1.60 -2.97 -16.57
N ILE A 331 0.82 -3.81 -17.23
CA ILE A 331 0.83 -5.28 -17.15
C ILE A 331 0.73 -5.89 -18.55
N THR A 332 1.08 -7.17 -18.67
CA THR A 332 0.94 -7.95 -19.92
C THR A 332 -0.34 -8.78 -19.96
N SER A 333 -0.79 -9.33 -18.83
CA SER A 333 -2.07 -10.05 -18.76
C SER A 333 -2.67 -10.11 -17.35
N SER A 334 -3.95 -10.45 -17.25
CA SER A 334 -4.68 -10.70 -15.99
C SER A 334 -5.15 -12.14 -15.94
N GLY A 335 -5.22 -12.76 -14.76
CA GLY A 335 -5.46 -14.20 -14.67
C GLY A 335 -5.27 -14.77 -13.28
N TYR A 336 -5.13 -16.09 -13.23
CA TYR A 336 -4.97 -16.88 -12.02
C TYR A 336 -3.85 -17.91 -12.19
N VAL A 337 -3.30 -18.37 -11.07
CA VAL A 337 -2.33 -19.46 -11.05
C VAL A 337 -3.09 -20.76 -10.82
N GLY A 338 -3.01 -21.69 -11.77
CA GLY A 338 -3.66 -23.00 -11.70
C GLY A 338 -3.05 -23.89 -10.61
N ALA A 339 -3.74 -24.97 -10.26
CA ALA A 339 -3.24 -25.95 -9.30
C ALA A 339 -1.95 -26.66 -9.77
N ASP A 340 -1.66 -26.61 -11.07
CA ASP A 340 -0.43 -27.06 -11.71
C ASP A 340 0.71 -26.02 -11.66
N GLY A 341 0.49 -24.88 -10.99
CA GLY A 341 1.42 -23.76 -10.94
C GLY A 341 1.48 -22.93 -12.23
N GLN A 342 0.68 -23.25 -13.23
CA GLN A 342 0.71 -22.56 -14.52
C GLN A 342 -0.15 -21.31 -14.52
N TRP A 343 0.30 -20.29 -15.25
CA TRP A 343 -0.47 -19.07 -15.47
C TRP A 343 -1.61 -19.31 -16.44
N ASN A 344 -2.83 -18.96 -16.02
CA ASN A 344 -4.03 -19.05 -16.84
C ASN A 344 -4.60 -17.64 -17.07
N GLU A 345 -4.58 -17.19 -18.31
CA GLU A 345 -5.11 -15.88 -18.68
C GLU A 345 -6.64 -15.84 -18.60
N LEU A 346 -7.15 -14.77 -18.00
CA LEU A 346 -8.57 -14.48 -17.91
C LEU A 346 -8.91 -13.29 -18.81
N TRP A 347 -9.80 -13.52 -19.77
CA TRP A 347 -10.35 -12.49 -20.63
C TRP A 347 -11.74 -12.08 -20.14
N LEU A 348 -11.82 -10.82 -19.67
CA LEU A 348 -13.07 -10.18 -19.27
C LEU A 348 -13.56 -9.28 -20.41
N ASP A 349 -14.77 -9.56 -20.89
CA ASP A 349 -15.49 -8.61 -21.72
C ASP A 349 -16.10 -7.51 -20.83
N LEU A 350 -16.64 -6.46 -21.47
CA LEU A 350 -17.24 -5.34 -20.74
C LEU A 350 -18.39 -5.80 -19.84
N THR A 351 -19.17 -6.80 -20.25
CA THR A 351 -20.30 -7.32 -19.47
C THR A 351 -19.84 -7.96 -18.16
N ARG A 352 -18.83 -8.83 -18.22
CA ARG A 352 -18.25 -9.49 -17.03
C ARG A 352 -17.53 -8.49 -16.13
N ALA A 353 -16.78 -7.55 -16.71
CA ALA A 353 -16.12 -6.49 -15.96
C ALA A 353 -17.14 -5.59 -15.25
N ASN A 354 -18.26 -5.25 -15.92
CA ASN A 354 -19.34 -4.47 -15.32
C ASN A 354 -20.13 -5.25 -14.27
N TYR A 355 -20.26 -6.58 -14.40
CA TYR A 355 -20.84 -7.42 -13.35
C TYR A 355 -20.01 -7.32 -12.06
N LEU A 356 -18.68 -7.46 -12.14
CA LEU A 356 -17.79 -7.30 -10.99
C LEU A 356 -17.86 -5.89 -10.38
N ASN A 357 -17.79 -4.85 -11.22
CA ASN A 357 -17.91 -3.45 -10.76
C ASN A 357 -19.27 -3.18 -10.09
N GLY A 358 -20.34 -3.79 -10.61
CA GLY A 358 -21.68 -3.74 -10.03
C GLY A 358 -21.78 -4.36 -8.64
N GLN A 359 -20.76 -5.12 -8.23
CA GLN A 359 -20.61 -5.72 -6.91
C GLN A 359 -19.48 -5.09 -6.10
N GLY A 360 -19.00 -3.89 -6.49
CA GLY A 360 -17.96 -3.18 -5.74
C GLY A 360 -16.59 -3.88 -5.78
N ILE A 361 -16.28 -4.55 -6.88
CA ILE A 361 -14.99 -5.21 -7.14
C ILE A 361 -14.28 -4.48 -8.27
N TYR A 362 -13.03 -4.12 -8.03
CA TYR A 362 -12.12 -3.53 -8.99
C TYR A 362 -11.49 -4.62 -9.86
N THR A 363 -11.42 -4.41 -11.18
CA THR A 363 -10.92 -5.40 -12.14
C THR A 363 -10.11 -4.77 -13.28
N VAL A 364 -9.82 -5.57 -14.31
CA VAL A 364 -9.03 -5.19 -15.49
C VAL A 364 -9.92 -5.21 -16.74
N SER A 365 -9.67 -4.28 -17.67
CA SER A 365 -10.30 -4.21 -18.99
C SER A 365 -9.25 -4.03 -20.09
N ASN A 366 -9.48 -4.62 -21.27
CA ASN A 366 -8.67 -4.43 -22.48
C ASN A 366 -9.56 -4.00 -23.67
N LEU A 367 -10.43 -3.02 -23.46
CA LEU A 367 -11.46 -2.65 -24.44
C LEU A 367 -10.91 -1.89 -25.65
N ASP A 368 -9.94 -0.98 -25.46
CA ASP A 368 -9.49 -0.02 -26.48
C ASP A 368 -7.98 -0.10 -26.80
N GLY A 369 -7.37 -1.26 -26.56
CA GLY A 369 -5.96 -1.52 -26.85
C GLY A 369 -5.05 -1.14 -25.68
N GLY A 370 -4.75 -2.13 -24.84
CA GLY A 370 -3.92 -1.99 -23.65
C GLY A 370 -4.70 -2.32 -22.39
N MET A 371 -4.02 -2.90 -21.40
CA MET A 371 -4.64 -3.24 -20.12
C MET A 371 -4.91 -1.96 -19.32
N LYS A 372 -6.12 -1.86 -18.78
CA LYS A 372 -6.58 -0.75 -17.98
C LYS A 372 -7.23 -1.21 -16.69
N THR A 373 -7.09 -0.40 -15.66
CA THR A 373 -7.89 -0.49 -14.45
C THR A 373 -9.36 -0.26 -14.80
N TRP A 374 -10.28 -1.06 -14.25
CA TRP A 374 -11.71 -0.91 -14.48
C TRP A 374 -12.46 -1.10 -13.16
N GLY A 375 -13.11 -0.05 -12.67
CA GLY A 375 -13.68 -0.02 -11.33
C GLY A 375 -14.17 1.37 -10.91
N GLY A 376 -13.93 1.71 -9.64
CA GLY A 376 -14.27 3.01 -9.04
C GLY A 376 -15.22 2.92 -7.84
N ARG A 377 -15.68 1.72 -7.49
CA ARG A 377 -16.54 1.48 -6.32
C ARG A 377 -15.73 0.95 -5.15
N MET A 378 -16.10 1.39 -3.95
CA MET A 378 -15.60 0.83 -2.69
C MET A 378 -16.30 -0.51 -2.39
N ALA A 379 -15.73 -1.29 -1.47
CA ALA A 379 -16.22 -2.61 -1.10
C ALA A 379 -17.61 -2.57 -0.45
N CYS A 380 -18.02 -1.45 0.15
CA CYS A 380 -19.38 -1.31 0.68
C CYS A 380 -20.48 -1.26 -0.39
N TYR A 381 -20.15 -1.11 -1.66
CA TYR A 381 -21.13 -1.18 -2.75
C TYR A 381 -21.49 -2.65 -3.06
N PRO A 382 -22.77 -3.00 -3.32
CA PRO A 382 -23.92 -2.10 -3.51
C PRO A 382 -24.78 -1.83 -2.26
N SER A 383 -24.48 -2.44 -1.11
CA SER A 383 -25.30 -2.31 0.10
C SER A 383 -25.31 -0.87 0.66
N ASN A 384 -24.19 -0.16 0.52
CA ASN A 384 -24.10 1.28 0.75
C ASN A 384 -23.81 2.02 -0.56
N THR A 385 -24.67 2.98 -0.88
CA THR A 385 -24.61 3.80 -2.11
C THR A 385 -24.36 5.27 -1.85
N ASP A 386 -24.15 5.69 -0.59
CA ASP A 386 -23.80 7.08 -0.28
C ASP A 386 -22.51 7.44 -1.04
N PRO A 387 -22.52 8.48 -1.89
CA PRO A 387 -21.36 8.86 -2.69
C PRO A 387 -20.08 9.04 -1.87
N LYS A 388 -20.18 9.51 -0.62
CA LYS A 388 -19.01 9.70 0.22
C LYS A 388 -18.33 8.36 0.53
N ASP A 389 -19.10 7.28 0.70
CA ASP A 389 -18.61 5.96 1.07
C ASP A 389 -18.34 5.08 -0.16
N ALA A 390 -19.16 5.19 -1.21
CA ALA A 390 -19.21 4.19 -2.27
C ALA A 390 -18.32 4.49 -3.48
N TRP A 391 -17.86 5.74 -3.67
CA TRP A 391 -16.94 6.11 -4.75
C TRP A 391 -15.52 6.25 -4.22
N ASP A 392 -14.57 5.61 -4.89
CA ASP A 392 -13.17 5.59 -4.48
C ASP A 392 -12.53 6.98 -4.44
N SER A 393 -12.66 7.74 -5.53
CA SER A 393 -12.20 9.13 -5.68
C SER A 393 -12.83 10.04 -4.63
N VAL A 394 -14.14 9.94 -4.41
CA VAL A 394 -14.81 10.76 -3.39
C VAL A 394 -14.32 10.40 -1.99
N ARG A 395 -14.24 9.11 -1.65
CA ARG A 395 -13.75 8.67 -0.34
C ARG A 395 -12.31 9.14 -0.09
N ARG A 396 -11.42 8.92 -1.06
CA ARG A 396 -10.02 9.36 -1.00
C ARG A 396 -9.92 10.89 -0.86
N PHE A 397 -10.71 11.65 -1.62
CA PHE A 397 -10.78 13.11 -1.49
C PHE A 397 -11.22 13.56 -0.09
N PHE A 398 -12.25 12.93 0.47
CA PHE A 398 -12.72 13.24 1.82
C PHE A 398 -11.66 12.94 2.89
N ASN A 399 -10.97 11.80 2.79
CA ASN A 399 -9.88 11.45 3.71
C ASN A 399 -8.74 12.47 3.62
N TRP A 400 -8.31 12.80 2.40
CA TRP A 400 -7.26 13.80 2.15
C TRP A 400 -7.63 15.19 2.66
N HIS A 401 -8.85 15.66 2.37
CA HIS A 401 -9.32 16.97 2.82
C HIS A 401 -9.47 17.05 4.34
N GLN A 402 -9.91 15.96 5.00
CA GLN A 402 -9.95 15.87 6.46
C GLN A 402 -8.53 15.99 7.06
N ALA A 403 -7.55 15.28 6.50
CA ALA A 403 -6.16 15.41 6.93
C ALA A 403 -5.63 16.84 6.74
N GLN A 404 -5.91 17.47 5.59
CA GLN A 404 -5.56 18.88 5.36
C GLN A 404 -6.19 19.82 6.41
N PHE A 405 -7.47 19.63 6.72
CA PHE A 405 -8.18 20.43 7.71
C PHE A 405 -7.54 20.29 9.09
N ILE A 406 -7.34 19.05 9.56
CA ILE A 406 -6.69 18.77 10.85
C ILE A 406 -5.34 19.46 10.93
N LEU A 407 -4.47 19.25 9.94
CA LEU A 407 -3.11 19.78 9.95
C LEU A 407 -3.03 21.29 9.83
N THR A 408 -3.95 21.91 9.08
CA THR A 408 -4.00 23.37 8.90
C THR A 408 -4.42 24.08 10.19
N TYR A 409 -5.41 23.52 10.89
CA TYR A 409 -6.00 24.17 12.05
C TYR A 409 -5.50 23.64 13.41
N PHE A 410 -4.63 22.63 13.43
CA PHE A 410 -4.09 22.07 14.69
C PHE A 410 -3.44 23.12 15.59
N ALA A 411 -2.75 24.10 15.00
CA ALA A 411 -2.15 25.21 15.75
C ALA A 411 -3.17 26.19 16.37
N LYS A 412 -4.47 25.99 16.13
CA LYS A 412 -5.57 26.77 16.70
C LYS A 412 -6.28 26.06 17.85
N VAL A 413 -5.85 24.84 18.19
CA VAL A 413 -6.22 24.21 19.46
C VAL A 413 -5.71 25.12 20.60
N ASP A 414 -6.49 25.23 21.68
CA ASP A 414 -6.25 26.07 22.85
C ASP A 414 -6.32 27.60 22.64
N GLU A 415 -6.64 28.07 21.43
CA GLU A 415 -6.90 29.50 21.20
C GLU A 415 -8.21 29.93 21.88
N PRO A 416 -8.30 31.17 22.42
CA PRO A 416 -9.51 31.65 23.07
C PRO A 416 -10.73 31.61 22.14
N LEU A 417 -11.80 30.95 22.61
CA LEU A 417 -13.08 30.83 21.91
C LEU A 417 -13.71 32.22 21.76
N THR A 418 -13.44 32.83 20.61
CA THR A 418 -13.87 34.18 20.28
C THR A 418 -14.52 34.20 18.90
N ARG A 419 -15.38 35.18 18.64
CA ARG A 419 -15.92 35.40 17.29
C ARG A 419 -14.81 35.52 16.24
N ARG A 420 -13.67 36.09 16.60
CA ARG A 420 -12.51 36.23 15.71
C ARG A 420 -11.92 34.86 15.33
N LEU A 421 -11.82 33.93 16.29
CA LEU A 421 -11.38 32.57 16.03
C LEU A 421 -12.33 31.87 15.06
N VAL A 422 -13.64 31.89 15.35
CA VAL A 422 -14.67 31.31 14.46
C VAL A 422 -14.59 31.89 13.04
N GLN A 423 -14.44 33.22 12.92
CA GLN A 423 -14.29 33.88 11.61
C GLN A 423 -12.98 33.53 10.90
N THR A 424 -11.92 33.21 11.63
CA THR A 424 -10.64 32.76 11.06
C THR A 424 -10.81 31.41 10.37
N PHE A 425 -11.48 30.45 11.03
CA PHE A 425 -11.85 29.17 10.42
C PHE A 425 -12.73 29.39 9.18
N LEU A 426 -13.88 30.07 9.36
CA LEU A 426 -14.85 30.29 8.27
C LEU A 426 -14.22 30.91 7.03
N LYS A 427 -13.43 31.98 7.19
CA LYS A 427 -12.83 32.68 6.05
C LYS A 427 -11.70 31.88 5.41
N SER A 428 -10.79 31.31 6.20
CA SER A 428 -9.64 30.58 5.65
C SER A 428 -10.09 29.35 4.87
N GLU A 429 -11.08 28.63 5.40
CA GLU A 429 -11.61 27.45 4.73
C GLU A 429 -12.44 27.80 3.50
N GLN A 430 -13.29 28.85 3.57
CA GLN A 430 -14.09 29.25 2.43
C GLN A 430 -13.20 29.71 1.26
N ILE A 431 -12.13 30.48 1.51
CA ILE A 431 -11.16 30.88 0.46
C ILE A 431 -10.56 29.65 -0.22
N LYS A 432 -10.23 28.61 0.54
CA LYS A 432 -9.69 27.36 0.01
C LYS A 432 -10.72 26.62 -0.86
N LEU A 433 -11.96 26.48 -0.37
CA LEU A 433 -13.04 25.83 -1.11
C LEU A 433 -13.38 26.59 -2.39
N ASP A 434 -13.41 27.92 -2.36
CA ASP A 434 -13.62 28.77 -3.55
C ASP A 434 -12.48 28.57 -4.57
N GLY A 435 -11.24 28.42 -4.10
CA GLY A 435 -10.08 28.11 -4.94
C GLY A 435 -10.17 26.73 -5.60
N TYR A 436 -10.65 25.70 -4.90
CA TYR A 436 -10.90 24.39 -5.50
C TYR A 436 -12.05 24.42 -6.50
N ALA A 437 -13.12 25.15 -6.19
CA ALA A 437 -14.27 25.29 -7.09
C ALA A 437 -13.90 26.00 -8.39
N ALA A 438 -13.08 27.07 -8.31
CA ALA A 438 -12.59 27.79 -9.48
C ALA A 438 -11.69 26.93 -10.40
N ARG A 439 -11.08 25.87 -9.86
CA ARG A 439 -10.27 24.89 -10.60
C ARG A 439 -11.05 23.62 -10.99
N GLU A 440 -12.34 23.57 -10.69
CA GLU A 440 -13.21 22.40 -10.91
C GLU A 440 -12.72 21.10 -10.21
N ILE A 441 -11.89 21.24 -9.17
CA ILE A 441 -11.49 20.12 -8.29
C ILE A 441 -12.70 19.67 -7.46
N ILE A 442 -13.56 20.61 -7.10
CA ILE A 442 -14.88 20.36 -6.50
C ILE A 442 -15.92 21.15 -7.30
N LEU A 443 -17.17 20.68 -7.30
CA LEU A 443 -18.30 21.39 -7.90
C LEU A 443 -18.81 22.53 -7.00
N GLY A 444 -18.51 22.46 -5.71
CA GLY A 444 -18.85 23.50 -4.74
C GLY A 444 -18.49 23.11 -3.31
N GLY A 445 -18.33 24.12 -2.47
CA GLY A 445 -18.01 23.94 -1.06
C GLY A 445 -18.47 25.10 -0.19
N SER A 446 -18.88 24.81 1.04
CA SER A 446 -19.19 25.83 2.04
C SER A 446 -18.87 25.36 3.46
N MET A 447 -18.49 26.30 4.34
CA MET A 447 -18.36 26.05 5.77
C MET A 447 -19.24 27.00 6.57
N THR A 448 -19.99 26.47 7.54
CA THR A 448 -20.85 27.25 8.43
C THR A 448 -20.61 26.93 9.90
N PHE A 449 -20.95 27.89 10.77
CA PHE A 449 -20.94 27.73 12.23
C PHE A 449 -22.36 28.02 12.73
N ASN A 450 -23.14 26.96 12.99
CA ASN A 450 -24.56 27.06 13.27
C ASN A 450 -24.83 27.01 14.77
N GLU A 451 -25.73 27.87 15.26
CA GLU A 451 -26.12 27.90 16.68
C GLU A 451 -26.78 26.59 17.13
N SER A 452 -27.57 25.95 16.26
CA SER A 452 -28.23 24.66 16.55
C SER A 452 -27.26 23.50 16.79
N GLU A 453 -26.01 23.62 16.33
CA GLU A 453 -24.94 22.61 16.49
C GLU A 453 -23.95 22.96 17.61
N ASN A 454 -24.09 24.17 18.16
CA ASN A 454 -23.21 24.77 19.16
C ASN A 454 -24.05 25.33 20.31
N PRO A 455 -24.75 24.45 21.07
CA PRO A 455 -25.51 24.89 22.23
C PRO A 455 -24.57 25.55 23.25
N VAL A 456 -25.12 26.47 24.06
CA VAL A 456 -24.33 27.25 25.02
C VAL A 456 -23.55 26.36 26.00
N THR A 457 -24.08 25.20 26.36
CA THR A 457 -23.40 24.21 27.23
C THR A 457 -22.08 23.73 26.65
N ASP A 458 -22.04 23.47 25.34
CA ASP A 458 -20.86 22.96 24.66
C ASP A 458 -19.84 24.08 24.43
N LEU A 459 -20.32 25.29 24.16
CA LEU A 459 -19.46 26.48 24.08
C LEU A 459 -18.82 26.83 25.43
N ILE A 460 -19.53 26.60 26.54
CA ILE A 460 -18.97 26.72 27.90
C ILE A 460 -17.84 25.70 28.10
N ASP A 461 -17.98 24.49 27.55
CA ASP A 461 -16.96 23.43 27.56
C ASP A 461 -15.87 23.61 26.48
N GLY A 462 -15.88 24.74 25.76
CA GLY A 462 -14.88 25.06 24.74
C GLY A 462 -15.04 24.29 23.41
N ILE A 463 -16.13 23.56 23.23
CA ILE A 463 -16.40 22.74 22.04
C ILE A 463 -17.01 23.60 20.94
N MET A 464 -16.38 23.60 19.75
CA MET A 464 -16.87 24.25 18.54
C MET A 464 -17.10 23.24 17.43
N ARG A 465 -18.26 23.30 16.78
CA ARG A 465 -18.61 22.47 15.63
C ARG A 465 -18.83 23.33 14.39
N PHE A 466 -18.13 22.97 13.32
CA PHE A 466 -18.30 23.53 11.99
C PHE A 466 -18.97 22.51 11.08
N ARG A 467 -19.88 22.97 10.23
CA ARG A 467 -20.47 22.15 9.18
C ARG A 467 -19.81 22.47 7.86
N LEU A 468 -19.14 21.48 7.29
CA LEU A 468 -18.58 21.56 5.94
C LEU A 468 -19.48 20.80 4.98
N ARG A 469 -19.78 21.39 3.83
CA ARG A 469 -20.41 20.74 2.68
C ARG A 469 -19.44 20.85 1.53
N ILE A 470 -19.02 19.73 0.97
CA ILE A 470 -18.03 19.67 -0.12
C ILE A 470 -18.51 18.64 -1.13
N THR A 471 -18.46 18.98 -2.41
CA THR A 471 -18.90 18.10 -3.49
C THR A 471 -17.76 17.89 -4.48
N PRO A 472 -16.83 16.96 -4.23
CA PRO A 472 -15.92 16.51 -5.27
C PRO A 472 -16.71 15.85 -6.41
N PRO A 473 -16.21 15.91 -7.66
CA PRO A 473 -16.89 15.31 -8.80
C PRO A 473 -16.97 13.80 -8.64
N VAL A 474 -18.15 13.23 -8.86
CA VAL A 474 -18.30 11.77 -8.99
C VAL A 474 -17.83 11.35 -10.39
N PRO A 475 -17.28 10.13 -10.56
CA PRO A 475 -16.91 9.64 -11.87
C PRO A 475 -18.12 9.50 -12.81
N ALA A 476 -17.97 9.90 -14.08
CA ALA A 476 -18.97 9.70 -15.12
C ALA A 476 -19.00 8.24 -15.58
N ARG A 477 -19.60 7.37 -14.76
CA ARG A 477 -19.59 5.90 -14.93
C ARG A 477 -20.34 5.44 -16.18
N ASP A 478 -21.45 6.09 -16.49
CA ASP A 478 -22.38 5.67 -17.54
C ASP A 478 -22.74 6.89 -18.40
N ILE A 479 -22.56 6.77 -19.71
CA ILE A 479 -22.71 7.87 -20.67
C ILE A 479 -23.55 7.34 -21.84
N GLU A 480 -24.78 7.82 -21.93
CA GLU A 480 -25.74 7.40 -22.94
C GLU A 480 -25.99 8.53 -23.95
N ALA A 481 -26.01 8.17 -25.24
CA ALA A 481 -26.45 9.05 -26.33
C ALA A 481 -27.71 8.47 -26.96
N ILE A 482 -28.74 9.30 -27.13
CA ILE A 482 -30.00 8.93 -27.77
C ILE A 482 -29.91 9.32 -29.25
N TYR A 483 -30.02 8.35 -30.15
CA TYR A 483 -30.02 8.57 -31.58
C TYR A 483 -31.44 8.68 -32.11
N GLU A 484 -31.73 9.77 -32.82
CA GLU A 484 -33.00 10.00 -33.51
C GLU A 484 -32.73 10.18 -35.01
N PHE A 485 -33.55 9.56 -35.85
CA PHE A 485 -33.55 9.85 -37.28
C PHE A 485 -34.35 11.12 -37.50
N ASP A 486 -33.70 12.21 -37.90
CA ASP A 486 -34.36 13.48 -38.21
C ASP A 486 -35.00 13.42 -39.62
N PRO A 487 -36.34 13.29 -39.73
CA PRO A 487 -36.99 13.24 -41.03
C PRO A 487 -37.03 14.62 -41.71
N ASP A 488 -36.87 15.73 -40.98
CA ASP A 488 -36.90 17.06 -41.56
C ASP A 488 -35.65 17.33 -42.42
N ALA A 489 -34.53 16.66 -42.10
CA ALA A 489 -33.34 16.66 -42.92
C ALA A 489 -33.58 16.08 -44.34
N LEU A 490 -34.63 15.27 -44.55
CA LEU A 490 -35.00 14.79 -45.89
C LEU A 490 -35.54 15.89 -46.79
N ASN A 491 -35.99 17.03 -46.23
CA ASN A 491 -36.39 18.18 -47.04
C ASN A 491 -35.22 18.77 -47.84
N ALA A 492 -33.97 18.56 -47.42
CA ALA A 492 -32.78 18.95 -48.18
C ALA A 492 -32.67 18.26 -49.56
N LEU A 493 -33.44 17.19 -49.80
CA LEU A 493 -33.50 16.51 -51.10
C LEU A 493 -34.39 17.23 -52.12
N PHE A 494 -35.27 18.14 -51.69
CA PHE A 494 -36.25 18.79 -52.57
C PHE A 494 -35.89 20.22 -53.03
N GLY A 495 -34.73 20.74 -52.61
CA GLY A 495 -34.20 22.04 -53.06
C GLY A 495 -34.66 23.22 -52.21
#